data_AF-A0A7S2QAU2-F1
#
_entry.id   AF-A0A7S2QAU2-F1
#
_cell.length_a   1.000
_cell.length_b   1.000
_cell.length_c   1.000
_cell.angle_alpha   90.00
_cell.angle_beta   90.00
_cell.angle_gamma   90.00
#
_symmetry.space_group_name_H-M   'P 1'
#
loop_
_entity.id
_entity.type
_entity.pdbx_description
1 polymer ?
#
loop_
_entity_poly.entity_id
_entity_poly.type
_entity_poly.pdbx_seq_one_letter_code
_entity_poly.pdbx_strand_id
1 'polypeptide(L)'
;KKGAGKEAEPVVQEEIPEPDGLQEPPPPPPESTSRVLQDLGWEVFQMPTTYRTYFYSKRRREARVQAPYFEVLGLQESDFVTITKEDIWKAFFARRVAYKRTDPEGSISEDLKDEGDRVDWNLIMEAFRTLTDQQTRAEYESHNLLPHAQTQLVGLRVTHEMRMREEQALAKEREAAAAAAALAEAAEQGGA
;
A
#
# COMPACT_ATOMS: atom_id res chain seq x y z
N LYS A 1 2.15 39.66 56.74
CA LYS A 1 2.53 38.32 56.22
C LYS A 1 1.49 37.31 56.68
N LYS A 2 1.07 36.42 55.76
CA LYS A 2 0.03 35.36 55.89
C LYS A 2 -1.40 35.91 55.86
N GLY A 3 -2.30 35.47 54.99
CA GLY A 3 -2.26 34.43 53.94
C GLY A 3 -3.70 34.23 53.49
N ALA A 4 -3.98 34.50 52.21
CA ALA A 4 -5.29 34.34 51.59
C ALA A 4 -5.66 32.86 51.48
N GLY A 5 -6.97 32.58 51.44
CA GLY A 5 -7.55 31.25 51.54
C GLY A 5 -7.45 30.38 50.29
N LYS A 6 -8.01 29.18 50.39
CA LYS A 6 -8.81 28.54 49.34
C LYS A 6 -9.45 27.26 49.87
N GLU A 7 -10.76 27.16 49.67
CA GLU A 7 -11.58 25.96 49.77
C GLU A 7 -10.95 24.76 49.04
N ALA A 8 -11.11 23.58 49.64
CA ALA A 8 -10.82 22.31 48.99
C ALA A 8 -11.99 21.95 48.08
N GLU A 9 -11.76 21.90 46.77
CA GLU A 9 -12.70 21.31 45.81
C GLU A 9 -12.59 19.78 45.85
N PRO A 10 -13.71 19.04 45.77
CA PRO A 10 -13.68 17.58 45.72
C PRO A 10 -13.18 17.11 44.36
N VAL A 11 -12.22 16.18 44.38
CA VAL A 11 -11.71 15.48 43.20
C VAL A 11 -12.85 14.66 42.60
N VAL A 12 -13.43 15.16 41.50
CA VAL A 12 -14.28 14.37 40.62
C VAL A 12 -13.36 13.34 39.95
N GLN A 13 -13.49 12.08 40.38
CA GLN A 13 -12.99 10.95 39.61
C GLN A 13 -13.82 10.88 38.33
N GLU A 14 -13.27 11.36 37.21
CA GLU A 14 -13.74 10.94 35.89
C GLU A 14 -13.44 9.45 35.77
N GLU A 15 -14.47 8.63 36.03
CA GLU A 15 -14.57 7.27 35.51
C GLU A 15 -14.35 7.36 34.00
N ILE A 16 -13.17 6.90 33.55
CA ILE A 16 -12.91 6.63 32.14
C ILE A 16 -13.82 5.46 31.78
N PRO A 17 -14.87 5.63 30.96
CA PRO A 17 -15.66 4.50 30.55
C PRO A 17 -14.75 3.56 29.75
N GLU A 18 -14.73 2.29 30.14
CA GLU A 18 -14.07 1.21 29.39
C GLU A 18 -14.50 1.31 27.92
N PRO A 19 -13.55 1.24 26.94
CA PRO A 19 -13.93 1.33 25.54
C PRO A 19 -14.74 0.09 25.19
N ASP A 20 -16.05 0.32 25.04
CA ASP A 20 -17.03 -0.55 24.42
C ASP A 20 -16.42 -1.19 23.17
N GLY A 21 -16.61 -2.50 23.03
CA GLY A 21 -15.87 -3.38 22.13
C GLY A 21 -15.57 -2.76 20.76
N LEU A 22 -14.28 -2.61 20.45
CA LEU A 22 -13.78 -2.27 19.12
C LEU A 22 -14.28 -3.30 18.11
N GLN A 23 -15.45 -3.06 17.55
CA GLN A 23 -15.92 -3.71 16.35
C GLN A 23 -14.90 -3.39 15.26
N GLU A 24 -14.19 -4.40 14.75
CA GLU A 24 -13.21 -4.22 13.68
C GLU A 24 -13.89 -3.44 12.54
N PRO A 25 -13.36 -2.27 12.14
CA PRO A 25 -13.90 -1.57 10.99
C PRO A 25 -13.80 -2.53 9.79
N PRO A 26 -14.87 -2.68 9.00
CA PRO A 26 -14.84 -3.60 7.86
C PRO A 26 -13.66 -3.23 6.95
N PRO A 27 -12.95 -4.23 6.38
CA PRO A 27 -11.82 -3.96 5.51
C PRO A 27 -12.29 -3.03 4.38
N PRO A 28 -11.59 -1.91 4.12
CA PRO A 28 -11.97 -1.01 3.04
C PRO A 28 -12.00 -1.79 1.72
N PRO A 29 -12.92 -1.47 0.80
CA PRO A 29 -13.06 -2.18 -0.46
C PRO A 29 -11.70 -2.20 -1.18
N PRO A 30 -11.37 -3.29 -1.92
CA PRO A 30 -10.12 -3.37 -2.65
C PRO A 30 -10.09 -2.22 -3.66
N GLU A 31 -9.28 -1.20 -3.40
CA GLU A 31 -9.04 -0.14 -4.36
C GLU A 31 -8.53 -0.79 -5.65
N SER A 32 -9.05 -0.36 -6.80
CA SER A 32 -8.62 -0.86 -8.11
C SER A 32 -7.09 -0.79 -8.16
N THR A 33 -6.45 -1.95 -8.25
CA THR A 33 -5.00 -2.06 -8.16
C THR A 33 -4.36 -1.34 -9.35
N SER A 34 -3.38 -0.48 -9.07
CA SER A 34 -2.67 0.31 -10.09
C SER A 34 -2.07 -0.61 -11.16
N ARG A 35 -2.37 -0.34 -12.44
CA ARG A 35 -1.82 -1.12 -13.56
C ARG A 35 -0.30 -0.94 -13.63
N VAL A 36 0.19 0.27 -13.38
CA VAL A 36 1.63 0.56 -13.28
C VAL A 36 2.32 -0.36 -12.27
N LEU A 37 1.73 -0.56 -11.08
CA LEU A 37 2.32 -1.46 -10.09
C LEU A 37 2.29 -2.92 -10.54
N GLN A 38 1.16 -3.37 -11.12
CA GLN A 38 1.04 -4.73 -11.66
C GLN A 38 2.09 -5.01 -12.75
N ASP A 39 2.27 -4.09 -13.70
CA ASP A 39 3.24 -4.18 -14.78
C ASP A 39 4.69 -4.26 -14.26
N LEU A 40 4.97 -3.54 -13.16
CA LEU A 40 6.26 -3.59 -12.47
C LEU A 40 6.42 -4.86 -11.60
N GLY A 41 5.38 -5.67 -11.44
CA GLY A 41 5.37 -6.88 -10.62
C GLY A 41 5.27 -6.58 -9.12
N TRP A 42 4.56 -5.51 -8.76
CA TRP A 42 4.22 -5.14 -7.40
C TRP A 42 2.73 -5.35 -7.16
N GLU A 43 2.44 -6.03 -6.06
CA GLU A 43 1.10 -6.32 -5.58
C GLU A 43 0.83 -5.51 -4.30
N VAL A 44 -0.41 -5.06 -4.13
CA VAL A 44 -0.82 -4.21 -3.01
C VAL A 44 -1.57 -5.07 -2.00
N PHE A 45 -1.16 -5.01 -0.74
CA PHE A 45 -1.77 -5.74 0.37
C PHE A 45 -2.05 -4.82 1.55
N GLN A 46 -2.94 -5.25 2.44
CA GLN A 46 -3.20 -4.58 3.72
C GLN A 46 -2.77 -5.46 4.88
N MET A 47 -2.10 -4.86 5.86
CA MET A 47 -1.75 -5.54 7.11
C MET A 47 -3.04 -5.83 7.89
N PRO A 48 -3.25 -7.07 8.37
CA PRO A 48 -4.52 -7.45 9.00
C PRO A 48 -4.78 -6.71 10.32
N THR A 49 -3.73 -6.36 11.07
CA THR A 49 -3.88 -5.73 12.40
C THR A 49 -3.97 -4.22 12.36
N THR A 50 -3.27 -3.57 11.42
CA THR A 50 -3.19 -2.10 11.36
C THR A 50 -3.90 -1.51 10.14
N TYR A 51 -4.37 -2.36 9.23
CA TYR A 51 -4.93 -2.00 7.92
C TYR A 51 -4.03 -1.11 7.06
N ARG A 52 -2.75 -0.98 7.43
CA ARG A 52 -1.77 -0.22 6.65
C ARG A 52 -1.48 -0.96 5.35
N THR A 53 -1.48 -0.20 4.27
CA THR A 53 -1.09 -0.69 2.96
C THR A 53 0.40 -0.98 2.93
N TYR A 54 0.77 -2.09 2.30
CA TYR A 54 2.14 -2.43 1.99
C TYR A 54 2.19 -3.06 0.59
N PHE A 55 3.37 -3.02 -0.01
CA PHE A 55 3.62 -3.44 -1.38
C PHE A 55 4.53 -4.66 -1.35
N TYR A 56 4.19 -5.69 -2.11
CA TYR A 56 4.99 -6.91 -2.19
C TYR A 56 5.38 -7.18 -3.65
N SER A 57 6.66 -7.49 -3.89
CA SER A 57 7.11 -7.98 -5.18
C SER A 57 7.58 -9.42 -5.05
N LYS A 58 6.83 -10.33 -5.66
CA LYS A 58 7.19 -11.75 -5.74
C LYS A 58 8.49 -11.96 -6.51
N ARG A 59 8.69 -11.20 -7.60
CA ARG A 59 9.88 -11.29 -8.47
C ARG A 59 11.16 -10.94 -7.71
N ARG A 60 11.12 -9.88 -6.88
CA ARG A 60 12.26 -9.39 -6.11
C ARG A 60 12.37 -10.04 -4.73
N ARG A 61 11.33 -10.73 -4.27
CA ARG A 61 11.19 -11.24 -2.90
C ARG A 61 11.43 -10.11 -1.91
N GLU A 62 10.68 -9.03 -2.09
CA GLU A 62 10.79 -7.79 -1.33
C GLU A 62 9.41 -7.31 -0.91
N ALA A 63 9.32 -6.70 0.27
CA ALA A 63 8.12 -6.01 0.75
C ALA A 63 8.49 -4.57 1.12
N ARG A 64 7.58 -3.61 0.92
CA ARG A 64 7.79 -2.18 1.21
C ARG A 64 6.56 -1.57 1.85
N VAL A 65 6.79 -0.53 2.65
CA VAL A 65 5.73 0.25 3.29
C VAL A 65 5.21 1.39 2.41
N GLN A 66 5.98 1.77 1.40
CA GLN A 66 5.60 2.76 0.39
C GLN A 66 5.78 2.17 -1.00
N ALA A 67 5.10 2.76 -1.99
CA ALA A 67 5.21 2.31 -3.36
C ALA A 67 6.65 2.52 -3.90
N PRO A 68 7.07 1.75 -4.92
CA PRO A 68 8.39 1.91 -5.57
C PRO A 68 8.42 3.18 -6.43
N TYR A 69 8.45 4.36 -5.82
CA TYR A 69 8.25 5.65 -6.50
C TYR A 69 9.24 5.91 -7.64
N PHE A 70 10.50 5.47 -7.51
CA PHE A 70 11.47 5.59 -8.61
C PHE A 70 11.03 4.76 -9.82
N GLU A 71 10.63 3.49 -9.64
CA GLU A 71 10.14 2.64 -10.74
C GLU A 71 8.80 3.14 -11.30
N VAL A 72 7.94 3.69 -10.44
CA VAL A 72 6.68 4.37 -10.83
C VAL A 72 6.95 5.60 -11.70
N LEU A 73 8.12 6.24 -11.62
CA LEU A 73 8.53 7.28 -12.57
C LEU A 73 9.34 6.73 -13.75
N GLY A 74 9.74 5.45 -13.72
CA GLY A 74 10.54 4.80 -14.75
C GLY A 74 12.05 5.00 -14.54
N LEU A 75 12.44 5.36 -13.32
CA LEU A 75 13.83 5.52 -12.89
C LEU A 75 14.36 4.22 -12.30
N GLN A 76 15.67 4.00 -12.42
CA GLN A 76 16.34 2.85 -11.81
C GLN A 76 16.63 3.12 -10.33
N GLU A 77 16.11 2.26 -9.46
CA GLU A 77 16.29 2.38 -8.02
C GLU A 77 17.73 2.14 -7.56
N SER A 78 18.54 1.38 -8.30
CA SER A 78 19.96 1.19 -7.98
C SER A 78 20.74 2.50 -7.95
N ASP A 79 20.27 3.48 -8.71
CA ASP A 79 20.97 4.73 -8.98
C ASP A 79 20.37 5.88 -8.15
N PHE A 80 19.54 5.56 -7.14
CA PHE A 80 18.78 6.54 -6.35
C PHE A 80 19.66 7.63 -5.73
N VAL A 81 20.91 7.32 -5.38
CA VAL A 81 21.87 8.28 -4.83
C VAL A 81 22.32 9.31 -5.88
N THR A 82 22.44 8.90 -7.14
CA THR A 82 22.93 9.73 -8.25
C THR A 82 21.83 10.49 -8.99
N ILE A 83 20.56 10.09 -8.83
CA ILE A 83 19.43 10.71 -9.50
C ILE A 83 19.23 12.14 -9.01
N THR A 84 19.27 13.09 -9.94
CA THR A 84 19.06 14.51 -9.65
C THR A 84 17.59 14.90 -9.76
N LYS A 85 17.25 16.10 -9.26
CA LYS A 85 15.91 16.68 -9.42
C LYS A 85 15.53 16.83 -10.91
N GLU A 86 16.49 17.15 -11.78
CA GLU A 86 16.22 17.29 -13.22
C GLU A 86 15.83 15.95 -13.86
N ASP A 87 16.46 14.85 -13.43
CA ASP A 87 16.13 13.51 -13.93
C ASP A 87 14.72 13.10 -13.51
N ILE A 88 14.34 13.41 -12.27
CA ILE A 88 12.98 13.20 -11.75
C ILE A 88 11.95 14.00 -12.57
N TRP A 89 12.26 15.26 -12.86
CA TRP A 89 11.40 16.10 -13.71
C TRP A 89 11.26 15.52 -15.12
N LYS A 90 12.37 15.14 -15.77
CA LYS A 90 12.35 14.53 -17.10
C LYS A 90 11.52 13.25 -17.11
N ALA A 91 11.73 12.36 -16.13
CA ALA A 91 11.00 11.10 -16.01
C ALA A 91 9.50 11.33 -15.79
N PHE A 92 9.14 12.25 -14.89
CA PHE A 92 7.75 12.63 -14.66
C PHE A 92 7.07 13.17 -15.91
N PHE A 93 7.70 14.09 -16.64
CA PHE A 93 7.10 14.64 -17.87
C PHE A 93 6.97 13.59 -18.97
N ALA A 94 7.97 12.74 -19.16
CA ALA A 94 7.90 11.62 -20.10
C ALA A 94 6.70 10.72 -19.78
N ARG A 95 6.48 10.42 -18.49
CA ARG A 95 5.35 9.60 -18.05
C ARG A 95 4.01 10.33 -18.15
N ARG A 96 3.97 11.62 -17.81
CA ARG A 96 2.77 12.47 -17.90
C ARG A 96 2.17 12.51 -19.32
N VAL A 97 3.02 12.56 -20.34
CA VAL A 97 2.57 12.55 -21.76
C VAL A 97 1.83 11.26 -22.11
N ALA A 98 2.13 10.14 -21.45
CA ALA A 98 1.41 8.88 -21.67
C ALA A 98 -0.06 8.97 -21.21
N TYR A 99 -0.34 9.71 -20.13
CA TYR A 99 -1.66 9.77 -19.47
C TYR A 99 -2.51 10.99 -19.84
N LYS A 100 -1.89 12.12 -20.22
CA LYS A 100 -2.59 13.38 -20.51
C LYS A 100 -2.78 13.60 -22.01
N ARG A 101 -3.91 14.17 -22.38
CA ARG A 101 -4.21 14.49 -23.80
C ARG A 101 -3.22 15.53 -24.31
N THR A 102 -2.81 15.40 -25.56
CA THR A 102 -2.02 16.41 -26.27
C THR A 102 -2.95 17.16 -27.20
N ASP A 103 -3.03 18.47 -27.02
CA ASP A 103 -3.83 19.34 -27.86
C ASP A 103 -3.18 19.51 -29.25
N PRO A 104 -3.92 19.97 -30.27
CA PRO A 104 -3.38 20.18 -31.61
C PRO A 104 -2.19 21.15 -31.68
N GLU A 105 -2.10 22.09 -30.73
CA GLU A 105 -0.99 23.05 -30.60
C GLU A 105 0.24 22.47 -29.86
N GLY A 106 0.18 21.22 -29.40
CA GLY A 106 1.27 20.54 -28.71
C GLY A 106 1.30 20.76 -27.19
N SER A 107 0.33 21.47 -26.61
CA SER A 107 0.17 21.58 -25.15
C SER A 107 -0.36 20.27 -24.54
N ILE A 108 0.03 20.01 -23.29
CA ILE A 108 -0.51 18.89 -22.51
C ILE A 108 -1.71 19.41 -21.71
N SER A 109 -2.89 18.87 -22.01
CA SER A 109 -4.13 19.19 -21.30
C SER A 109 -4.07 18.75 -19.83
N GLU A 110 -4.87 19.40 -18.97
CA GLU A 110 -5.06 18.97 -17.59
C GLU A 110 -5.97 17.74 -17.47
N ASP A 111 -6.67 17.36 -18.53
CA ASP A 111 -7.56 16.19 -18.54
C ASP A 111 -6.81 14.88 -18.81
N LEU A 112 -7.25 13.81 -18.15
CA LEU A 112 -6.77 12.46 -18.42
C LEU A 112 -7.31 11.96 -19.77
N LYS A 113 -6.54 11.09 -20.44
CA LYS A 113 -7.00 10.38 -21.63
C LYS A 113 -8.16 9.44 -21.28
N ASP A 114 -7.95 8.59 -20.28
CA ASP A 114 -8.91 7.64 -19.73
C ASP A 114 -9.13 7.92 -18.23
N GLU A 115 -10.39 7.91 -17.78
CA GLU A 115 -10.73 8.04 -16.36
C GLU A 115 -10.30 6.83 -15.54
N GLY A 116 -10.20 5.65 -16.17
CA GLY A 116 -9.70 4.42 -15.55
C GLY A 116 -8.26 4.51 -15.08
N ASP A 117 -7.48 5.46 -15.62
CA ASP A 117 -6.08 5.67 -15.25
C ASP A 117 -5.90 6.57 -14.03
N ARG A 118 -7.00 6.99 -13.37
CA ARG A 118 -6.94 7.93 -12.23
C ARG A 118 -6.06 7.42 -11.08
N VAL A 119 -6.08 6.12 -10.80
CA VAL A 119 -5.24 5.53 -9.74
C VAL A 119 -3.76 5.60 -10.10
N ASP A 120 -3.40 5.21 -11.32
CA ASP A 120 -2.03 5.30 -11.81
C ASP A 120 -1.55 6.75 -11.84
N TRP A 121 -2.40 7.67 -12.28
CA TRP A 121 -2.11 9.10 -12.29
C TRP A 121 -1.83 9.64 -10.88
N ASN A 122 -2.66 9.28 -9.90
CA ASN A 122 -2.45 9.67 -8.51
C ASN A 122 -1.13 9.13 -7.98
N LEU A 123 -0.80 7.88 -8.29
CA LEU A 123 0.46 7.26 -7.89
C LEU A 123 1.69 7.95 -8.52
N ILE A 124 1.61 8.32 -9.79
CA ILE A 124 2.67 9.07 -10.49
C ILE A 124 2.84 10.47 -9.89
N MET A 125 1.74 11.14 -9.56
CA MET A 125 1.77 12.46 -8.93
C MET A 125 2.34 12.40 -7.51
N GLU A 126 1.98 11.37 -6.74
CA GLU A 126 2.53 11.11 -5.41
C GLU A 126 4.04 10.84 -5.49
N ALA A 127 4.47 9.94 -6.38
CA ALA A 127 5.88 9.66 -6.63
C ALA A 127 6.67 10.92 -6.98
N PHE A 128 6.13 11.75 -7.87
CA PHE A 128 6.77 13.02 -8.24
C PHE A 128 6.89 13.98 -7.06
N ARG A 129 5.83 14.14 -6.26
CA ARG A 129 5.85 15.02 -5.08
C ARG A 129 6.88 14.57 -4.06
N THR A 130 6.86 13.28 -3.70
CA THR A 130 7.78 12.70 -2.71
C THR A 130 9.23 12.76 -3.17
N LEU A 131 9.52 12.51 -4.45
CA LEU A 131 10.91 12.49 -4.93
C LEU A 131 11.47 13.90 -5.24
N THR A 132 10.61 14.89 -5.50
CA THR A 132 11.04 16.25 -5.84
C THR A 132 11.38 17.09 -4.60
N ASP A 133 10.73 16.83 -3.48
CA ASP A 133 11.05 17.48 -2.20
C ASP A 133 12.16 16.71 -1.47
N GLN A 134 13.18 17.45 -1.00
CA GLN A 134 14.39 16.83 -0.49
C GLN A 134 14.17 16.10 0.84
N GLN A 135 13.30 16.64 1.70
CA GLN A 135 13.03 16.05 3.00
C GLN A 135 12.23 14.76 2.86
N THR A 136 11.11 14.81 2.13
CA THR A 136 10.25 13.64 1.90
C THR A 136 10.97 12.56 1.09
N ARG A 137 11.85 12.93 0.16
CA ARG A 137 12.74 11.99 -0.53
C ARG A 137 13.70 11.29 0.44
N ALA A 138 14.37 12.04 1.31
CA ALA A 138 15.29 11.45 2.28
C ALA A 138 14.57 10.50 3.26
N GLU A 139 13.37 10.85 3.68
CA GLU A 139 12.50 9.98 4.49
C GLU A 139 12.07 8.73 3.70
N TYR A 140 11.72 8.87 2.43
CA TYR A 140 11.39 7.72 1.58
C TYR A 140 12.57 6.75 1.43
N GLU A 141 13.75 7.29 1.14
CA GLU A 141 14.98 6.52 0.96
C GLU A 141 15.37 5.79 2.25
N SER A 142 15.24 6.46 3.41
CA SER A 142 15.57 5.86 4.71
C SER A 142 14.61 4.76 5.15
N HIS A 143 13.37 4.74 4.65
CA HIS A 143 12.40 3.69 4.98
C HIS A 143 12.35 2.54 3.96
N ASN A 144 12.84 2.74 2.72
CA ASN A 144 12.67 1.74 1.66
C ASN A 144 13.96 1.30 0.98
N LEU A 145 14.93 2.21 0.77
CA LEU A 145 16.07 1.96 -0.12
C LEU A 145 17.38 1.74 0.63
N LEU A 146 17.58 2.38 1.79
CA LEU A 146 18.81 2.22 2.56
C LEU A 146 18.96 0.78 3.10
N PRO A 147 20.20 0.26 3.24
CA PRO A 147 20.43 -1.14 3.63
C PRO A 147 19.79 -1.54 4.98
N HIS A 148 19.77 -0.63 5.94
CA HIS A 148 19.14 -0.89 7.24
C HIS A 148 17.61 -1.00 7.09
N ALA A 149 17.02 -0.18 6.22
CA ALA A 149 15.60 -0.21 5.90
C ALA A 149 15.22 -1.53 5.24
N GLN A 150 15.99 -1.95 4.22
CA GLN A 150 15.81 -3.24 3.56
C GLN A 150 15.88 -4.40 4.54
N THR A 151 16.78 -4.33 5.52
CA THR A 151 16.88 -5.34 6.59
C THR A 151 15.61 -5.38 7.46
N GLN A 152 15.07 -4.22 7.84
CA GLN A 152 13.81 -4.14 8.61
C GLN A 152 12.62 -4.68 7.80
N LEU A 153 12.60 -4.43 6.49
CA LEU A 153 11.56 -4.90 5.58
C LEU A 153 11.58 -6.42 5.33
N VAL A 154 12.68 -7.10 5.64
CA VAL A 154 12.73 -8.59 5.60
C VAL A 154 11.69 -9.19 6.53
N GLY A 155 11.48 -8.61 7.72
CA GLY A 155 10.46 -9.07 8.66
C GLY A 155 9.07 -9.02 8.03
N LEU A 156 8.73 -7.89 7.40
CA LEU A 156 7.46 -7.71 6.69
C LEU A 156 7.28 -8.75 5.57
N ARG A 157 8.34 -9.01 4.80
CA ARG A 157 8.32 -10.04 3.75
C ARG A 157 8.05 -11.43 4.33
N VAL A 158 8.73 -11.82 5.40
CA VAL A 158 8.55 -13.14 6.01
C VAL A 158 7.12 -13.31 6.52
N THR A 159 6.58 -12.29 7.19
CA THR A 159 5.18 -12.28 7.65
C THR A 159 4.21 -12.42 6.47
N HIS A 160 4.44 -11.71 5.38
CA HIS A 160 3.65 -11.86 4.16
C HIS A 160 3.70 -13.29 3.61
N GLU A 161 4.91 -13.87 3.45
CA GLU A 161 5.05 -15.23 2.93
C GLU A 161 4.39 -16.28 3.82
N MET A 162 4.46 -16.14 5.15
CA MET A 162 3.76 -17.04 6.08
C MET A 162 2.26 -16.97 5.90
N ARG A 163 1.70 -15.75 5.86
CA ARG A 163 0.28 -15.53 5.62
C ARG A 163 -0.19 -16.15 4.30
N MET A 164 0.55 -15.94 3.20
CA MET A 164 0.19 -16.51 1.91
C MET A 164 0.19 -18.04 1.93
N ARG A 165 1.06 -18.67 2.73
CA ARG A 165 1.05 -20.14 2.92
C ARG A 165 -0.17 -20.60 3.70
N GLU A 166 -0.54 -19.88 4.76
CA GLU A 166 -1.73 -20.19 5.57
C GLU A 166 -3.02 -20.03 4.75
N GLU A 167 -3.15 -18.94 4.00
CA GLU A 167 -4.31 -18.71 3.10
C GLU A 167 -4.41 -19.81 2.03
N GLN A 168 -3.28 -20.24 1.45
CA GLN A 168 -3.25 -21.34 0.49
C GLN A 168 -3.62 -22.69 1.13
N ALA A 169 -3.21 -22.94 2.38
CA ALA A 169 -3.59 -24.15 3.10
C ALA A 169 -5.10 -24.19 3.37
N LEU A 170 -5.66 -23.08 3.87
CA LEU A 170 -7.11 -22.95 4.11
C LEU A 170 -7.92 -23.06 2.82
N ALA A 171 -7.45 -22.49 1.71
CA ALA A 171 -8.11 -22.63 0.41
C ALA A 171 -8.17 -24.10 -0.05
N LYS A 172 -7.06 -24.83 0.08
CA LYS A 172 -7.00 -26.27 -0.25
C LYS A 172 -7.92 -27.12 0.63
N GLU A 173 -7.99 -26.82 1.92
CA GLU A 173 -8.91 -27.51 2.83
C GLU A 173 -10.38 -27.28 2.44
N ARG A 174 -10.73 -26.03 2.09
CA ARG A 174 -12.08 -25.68 1.61
C ARG A 174 -12.42 -26.36 0.29
N GLU A 175 -11.48 -26.40 -0.66
CA GLU A 175 -11.65 -27.11 -1.93
C GLU A 175 -11.82 -28.61 -1.72
N ALA A 176 -11.04 -29.23 -0.84
CA ALA A 176 -11.17 -30.64 -0.50
C ALA A 176 -12.51 -30.95 0.17
N ALA A 177 -12.97 -30.11 1.09
CA ALA A 177 -14.27 -30.24 1.73
C ALA A 177 -15.42 -30.08 0.72
N ALA A 178 -15.33 -29.12 -0.20
CA ALA A 178 -16.31 -28.91 -1.26
C ALA A 178 -16.36 -30.09 -2.25
N ALA A 179 -15.20 -30.63 -2.64
CA ALA A 179 -15.13 -31.82 -3.49
C ALA A 179 -15.70 -33.06 -2.79
N ALA A 180 -15.45 -33.23 -1.49
CA ALA A 180 -16.04 -34.31 -0.70
C ALA A 180 -17.56 -34.19 -0.59
N ALA A 181 -18.08 -32.96 -0.38
CA ALA A 181 -19.52 -32.70 -0.36
C ALA A 181 -20.18 -32.97 -1.72
N ALA A 182 -19.57 -32.52 -2.83
CA ALA A 182 -20.07 -32.77 -4.17
C ALA A 182 -20.08 -34.27 -4.54
N LEU A 183 -19.08 -35.04 -4.09
CA LEU A 183 -19.05 -36.50 -4.27
C LEU A 183 -20.13 -37.20 -3.44
N ALA A 184 -20.42 -36.73 -2.23
CA ALA A 184 -21.50 -37.26 -1.40
C ALA A 184 -22.88 -36.99 -2.02
N GLU A 185 -23.13 -35.78 -2.51
CA GLU A 185 -24.38 -35.43 -3.21
C GLU A 185 -24.57 -36.22 -4.51
N ALA A 186 -23.49 -36.43 -5.28
CA ALA A 186 -23.55 -37.23 -6.51
C ALA A 186 -23.84 -38.72 -6.24
N ALA A 187 -23.32 -39.27 -5.13
CA ALA A 187 -23.62 -40.65 -4.71
C ALA A 187 -25.07 -40.82 -4.25
N GLU A 188 -25.67 -39.79 -3.66
CA GLU A 188 -27.07 -39.80 -3.20
C GLU A 188 -28.06 -39.66 -4.38
N GLN A 189 -27.69 -38.95 -5.45
CA GLN A 189 -28.52 -38.79 -6.65
C GLN A 189 -28.38 -39.91 -7.69
N GLY A 190 -27.27 -40.65 -7.70
CA GLY A 190 -27.03 -41.78 -8.62
C GLY A 190 -27.51 -43.15 -8.13
N GLY A 191 -28.10 -43.21 -6.93
CA GLY A 191 -28.55 -44.44 -6.27
C GLY A 191 -30.07 -44.65 -6.23
N ALA A 192 -30.82 -44.08 -7.17
CA ALA A 192 -32.27 -44.26 -7.34
C ALA A 192 -32.61 -45.07 -8.60
#